data_AF-A0A7V3JP50-F1
#
_entry.id   AF-A0A7V3JP50-F1
#
_cell.length_a   1.000
_cell.length_b   1.000
_cell.length_c   1.000
_cell.angle_alpha   90.00
_cell.angle_beta   90.00
_cell.angle_gamma   90.00
#
_symmetry.space_group_name_H-M   'P 1'
#
loop_
_entity.id
_entity.type
_entity.pdbx_description
1 polymer ?
#
loop_
_entity_poly.entity_id
_entity_poly.type
_entity_poly.pdbx_seq_one_letter_code
_entity_poly.pdbx_strand_id
1 'polypeptide(L)'
;ATDMFPIDKPDYCEALWPPEGLDELLARSDIVVLCLPLNEMTRGMFNARTLGRMKPGALLANMARGPLVVTADLVAAIRSGHLAGAVLDVTDPEPLPPEHELWDLPNVIITPHVGGQSALRADNMTRMFCANLRRWLAGKPLINLLEDKRLGFPIRRPGALLWTGVEPEE
;
A
#
# COMPACT_ATOMS: atom_id res chain seq x y z
N ALA A 1 7.68 10.24 -2.13
CA ALA A 1 6.68 9.18 -2.39
C ALA A 1 6.33 9.18 -3.87
N THR A 2 5.87 8.06 -4.41
CA THR A 2 5.30 7.98 -5.76
C THR A 2 3.81 7.69 -5.66
N ASP A 3 3.00 8.32 -6.51
CA ASP A 3 1.55 8.09 -6.58
C ASP A 3 1.09 8.09 -8.04
N MET A 4 0.05 7.32 -8.36
CA MET A 4 -0.55 7.30 -9.71
C MET A 4 -1.15 8.66 -10.08
N PHE A 5 -1.64 9.38 -9.09
CA PHE A 5 -2.15 10.74 -9.21
C PHE A 5 -1.38 11.63 -8.23
N PRO A 6 -0.20 12.16 -8.62
CA PRO A 6 0.67 12.95 -7.74
C PRO A 6 0.11 14.36 -7.52
N ILE A 7 -1.11 14.43 -7.00
CA ILE A 7 -1.85 15.64 -6.65
C ILE A 7 -2.02 15.69 -5.13
N ASP A 8 -2.16 16.90 -4.59
CA ASP A 8 -2.34 17.14 -3.16
C ASP A 8 -1.20 16.57 -2.28
N LYS A 9 0.05 16.86 -2.67
CA LYS A 9 1.24 16.51 -1.87
C LYS A 9 1.08 17.07 -0.44
N PRO A 10 1.09 16.24 0.61
CA PRO A 10 1.05 16.74 1.98
C PRO A 10 2.29 17.57 2.32
N ASP A 11 2.15 18.50 3.28
CA ASP A 11 3.26 19.37 3.71
C ASP A 11 4.43 18.57 4.31
N TYR A 12 4.13 17.47 4.99
CA TYR A 12 5.12 16.56 5.56
C TYR A 12 5.75 15.60 4.52
N CYS A 13 5.35 15.68 3.24
CA CYS A 13 5.96 14.92 2.17
C CYS A 13 6.91 15.83 1.38
N GLU A 14 8.21 15.54 1.41
CA GLU A 14 9.22 16.32 0.68
C GLU A 14 8.92 16.38 -0.82
N ALA A 15 8.60 15.22 -1.41
CA ALA A 15 8.30 15.11 -2.84
C ALA A 15 7.24 14.04 -3.11
N LEU A 16 6.32 14.35 -4.03
CA LEU A 16 5.33 13.41 -4.57
C LEU A 16 5.52 13.32 -6.08
N TRP A 17 5.97 12.16 -6.55
CA TRP A 17 6.35 11.93 -7.94
C TRP A 17 5.31 11.05 -8.65
N PRO A 18 5.23 11.13 -9.98
CA PRO A 18 4.45 10.16 -10.75
C PRO A 18 5.13 8.77 -10.70
N PRO A 19 4.45 7.69 -11.14
CA PRO A 19 4.96 6.32 -11.06
C PRO A 19 6.32 6.10 -11.71
N GLU A 20 6.66 6.86 -12.75
CA GLU A 20 7.93 6.78 -13.48
C GLU A 20 9.14 7.16 -12.60
N GLY A 21 8.91 7.90 -11.51
CA GLY A 21 9.95 8.26 -10.53
C GLY A 21 10.31 7.13 -9.55
N LEU A 22 9.70 5.94 -9.66
CA LEU A 22 9.91 4.84 -8.72
C LEU A 22 11.37 4.40 -8.65
N ASP A 23 12.02 4.14 -9.79
CA ASP A 23 13.40 3.62 -9.79
C ASP A 23 14.36 4.62 -9.11
N GLU A 24 14.15 5.92 -9.28
CA GLU A 24 14.93 6.96 -8.59
C GLU A 24 14.63 6.99 -7.07
N LEU A 25 13.36 6.87 -6.68
CA LEU A 25 12.96 6.80 -5.28
C LEU A 25 13.62 5.61 -4.58
N LEU A 26 13.60 4.43 -5.21
CA LEU A 26 14.19 3.21 -4.66
C LEU A 26 15.70 3.37 -4.44
N ALA A 27 16.42 3.96 -5.40
CA ALA A 27 17.86 4.18 -5.30
C ALA A 27 18.26 5.17 -4.18
N ARG A 28 17.31 6.01 -3.74
CA ARG A 28 17.51 7.04 -2.71
C ARG A 28 16.97 6.65 -1.33
N SER A 29 16.19 5.59 -1.23
CA SER A 29 15.46 5.24 0.00
C SER A 29 16.19 4.19 0.82
N ASP A 30 16.38 4.47 2.11
CA ASP A 30 16.89 3.48 3.09
C ASP A 30 15.76 2.56 3.60
N ILE A 31 14.52 3.06 3.56
CA ILE A 31 13.30 2.31 3.91
C ILE A 31 12.26 2.57 2.83
N VAL A 32 11.68 1.52 2.28
CA VAL A 32 10.59 1.58 1.28
C VAL A 32 9.33 0.98 1.88
N VAL A 33 8.25 1.75 1.91
CA VAL A 33 6.95 1.34 2.46
C VAL A 33 5.92 1.23 1.34
N LEU A 34 5.27 0.07 1.23
CA LEU A 34 4.25 -0.20 0.23
C LEU A 34 2.86 0.09 0.77
N CYS A 35 2.16 1.04 0.14
CA CYS A 35 0.79 1.45 0.45
C CYS A 35 -0.12 1.39 -0.80
N LEU A 36 0.16 0.45 -1.70
CA LEU A 36 -0.50 0.34 -3.00
C LEU A 36 -1.72 -0.60 -2.97
N PRO A 37 -2.73 -0.40 -3.82
CA PRO A 37 -3.73 -1.43 -4.10
C PRO A 37 -3.07 -2.63 -4.81
N LEU A 38 -3.72 -3.80 -4.76
CA LEU A 38 -3.39 -4.92 -5.65
C LEU A 38 -4.28 -4.88 -6.89
N ASN A 39 -3.66 -4.73 -8.05
CA ASN A 39 -4.28 -4.83 -9.37
C ASN A 39 -3.29 -5.42 -10.39
N GLU A 40 -3.65 -5.43 -11.67
CA GLU A 40 -2.80 -5.98 -12.74
C GLU A 40 -1.46 -5.24 -12.88
N MET A 41 -1.41 -3.95 -12.57
CA MET A 41 -0.19 -3.13 -12.69
C MET A 41 0.76 -3.31 -11.49
N THR A 42 0.21 -3.58 -10.30
CA THR A 42 1.00 -3.65 -9.06
C THR A 42 1.36 -5.08 -8.64
N ARG A 43 0.74 -6.10 -9.24
CA ARG A 43 1.07 -7.50 -9.00
C ARG A 43 2.51 -7.80 -9.45
N GLY A 44 3.32 -8.33 -8.54
CA GLY A 44 4.72 -8.66 -8.80
C GLY A 44 5.59 -7.44 -9.16
N MET A 45 5.13 -6.22 -8.84
CA MET A 45 5.84 -4.97 -9.08
C MET A 45 7.19 -4.95 -8.34
N PHE A 46 7.25 -5.58 -7.18
CA PHE A 46 8.48 -5.80 -6.41
C PHE A 46 9.03 -7.20 -6.67
N ASN A 47 9.71 -7.35 -7.80
CA ASN A 47 10.47 -8.53 -8.21
C ASN A 47 11.99 -8.28 -8.07
N ALA A 48 12.81 -9.26 -8.47
CA ALA A 48 14.27 -9.19 -8.37
C ALA A 48 14.89 -7.91 -8.98
N ARG A 49 14.38 -7.43 -10.12
CA ARG A 49 14.87 -6.18 -10.74
C ARG A 49 14.59 -5.00 -9.82
N THR A 50 13.35 -4.84 -9.38
CA THR A 50 12.89 -3.70 -8.57
C THR A 50 13.57 -3.70 -7.20
N LEU A 51 13.63 -4.86 -6.55
CA LEU A 51 14.34 -5.03 -5.28
C LEU A 51 15.83 -4.68 -5.43
N GLY A 52 16.47 -5.09 -6.54
CA GLY A 52 17.86 -4.72 -6.86
C GLY A 52 18.09 -3.26 -7.26
N ARG A 53 17.04 -2.42 -7.28
CA ARG A 53 17.16 -0.94 -7.38
C ARG A 53 17.16 -0.26 -6.02
N MET A 54 16.75 -0.96 -4.97
CA MET A 54 16.88 -0.44 -3.60
C MET A 54 18.36 -0.32 -3.23
N LYS A 55 18.66 0.55 -2.26
CA LYS A 55 20.01 0.64 -1.71
C LYS A 55 20.42 -0.70 -1.08
N PRO A 56 21.69 -1.11 -1.19
CA PRO A 56 22.24 -2.16 -0.34
C PRO A 56 22.01 -1.83 1.13
N GLY A 57 21.46 -2.76 1.89
CA GLY A 57 21.09 -2.58 3.30
C GLY A 57 19.76 -1.87 3.54
N ALA A 58 18.95 -1.62 2.52
CA ALA A 58 17.62 -1.04 2.69
C ALA A 58 16.62 -2.02 3.32
N LEU A 59 15.55 -1.48 3.90
CA LEU A 59 14.42 -2.23 4.45
C LEU A 59 13.18 -2.08 3.56
N LEU A 60 12.44 -3.19 3.37
CA LEU A 60 11.13 -3.17 2.72
C LEU A 60 10.02 -3.39 3.76
N ALA A 61 9.01 -2.52 3.78
CA ALA A 61 7.81 -2.71 4.58
C ALA A 61 6.59 -2.85 3.67
N ASN A 62 5.88 -3.97 3.74
CA ASN A 62 4.66 -4.20 2.95
C ASN A 62 3.44 -4.30 3.87
N MET A 63 2.69 -3.20 3.97
CA MET A 63 1.39 -3.12 4.67
C MET A 63 0.21 -3.15 3.68
N ALA A 64 0.51 -3.41 2.40
CA ALA A 64 -0.43 -3.29 1.30
C ALA A 64 -1.08 -4.65 0.99
N ARG A 65 -0.53 -5.41 0.05
CA ARG A 65 -0.98 -6.77 -0.27
C ARG A 65 0.24 -7.64 -0.58
N GLY A 66 0.22 -8.90 -0.15
CA GLY A 66 1.32 -9.84 -0.38
C GLY A 66 1.76 -9.93 -1.84
N PRO A 67 0.85 -10.13 -2.80
CA PRO A 67 1.21 -10.33 -4.21
C PRO A 67 1.80 -9.11 -4.94
N LEU A 68 2.00 -7.97 -4.27
CA LEU A 68 2.82 -6.87 -4.80
C LEU A 68 4.29 -7.27 -4.91
N VAL A 69 4.72 -8.15 -4.01
CA VAL A 69 6.09 -8.64 -3.90
C VAL A 69 6.15 -10.07 -4.41
N VAL A 70 7.12 -10.36 -5.27
CA VAL A 70 7.47 -11.73 -5.61
C VAL A 70 8.24 -12.30 -4.41
N THR A 71 7.57 -13.09 -3.57
CA THR A 71 8.10 -13.55 -2.28
C THR A 71 9.48 -14.21 -2.40
N ALA A 72 9.68 -15.06 -3.41
CA ALA A 72 10.96 -15.73 -3.63
C ALA A 72 12.11 -14.73 -3.91
N ASP A 73 11.84 -13.65 -4.65
CA ASP A 73 12.83 -12.62 -4.94
C ASP A 73 13.17 -11.80 -3.70
N LEU A 74 12.18 -11.53 -2.84
CA LEU A 74 12.40 -10.88 -1.55
C LEU A 74 13.30 -11.73 -0.66
N VAL A 75 13.01 -13.03 -0.54
CA VAL A 75 13.84 -13.94 0.26
C VAL A 75 15.26 -14.00 -0.28
N ALA A 76 15.44 -14.10 -1.60
CA ALA A 76 16.76 -14.07 -2.22
C ALA A 76 17.52 -12.75 -1.95
N ALA A 77 16.84 -11.60 -2.04
CA ALA A 77 17.42 -10.29 -1.76
C ALA A 77 17.86 -10.15 -0.29
N ILE A 78 17.12 -10.73 0.64
CA ILE A 78 17.47 -10.74 2.07
C ILE A 78 18.62 -11.72 2.35
N ARG A 79 18.54 -12.96 1.85
CA ARG A 79 19.58 -13.98 2.06
C ARG A 79 20.94 -13.59 1.48
N SER A 80 20.94 -12.88 0.35
CA SER A 80 22.17 -12.35 -0.25
C SER A 80 22.77 -11.15 0.51
N GLY A 81 22.04 -10.60 1.49
CA GLY A 81 22.45 -9.39 2.21
C GLY A 81 22.24 -8.10 1.43
N HIS A 82 21.58 -8.15 0.26
CA HIS A 82 21.23 -6.93 -0.49
C HIS A 82 20.22 -6.08 0.28
N LEU A 83 19.18 -6.70 0.85
CA LEU A 83 18.25 -6.04 1.77
C LEU A 83 18.61 -6.39 3.22
N ALA A 84 18.52 -5.40 4.10
CA ALA A 84 18.76 -5.61 5.53
C ALA A 84 17.64 -6.39 6.20
N GLY A 85 16.45 -6.47 5.59
CA GLY A 85 15.29 -7.16 6.16
C GLY A 85 13.97 -6.67 5.58
N ALA A 86 12.87 -7.19 6.13
CA ALA A 86 11.52 -6.77 5.76
C ALA A 86 10.52 -6.78 6.92
N VAL A 87 9.48 -5.95 6.81
CA VAL A 87 8.31 -5.96 7.68
C VAL A 87 7.08 -6.26 6.83
N LEU A 88 6.41 -7.38 7.09
CA LEU A 88 5.32 -7.91 6.27
C LEU A 88 4.06 -8.04 7.12
N ASP A 89 3.09 -7.15 6.94
CA ASP A 89 1.76 -7.35 7.51
C ASP A 89 0.89 -8.24 6.61
N VAL A 90 1.32 -8.43 5.36
CA VAL A 90 0.62 -9.19 4.34
C VAL A 90 1.60 -10.14 3.67
N THR A 91 1.11 -11.31 3.28
CA THR A 91 1.92 -12.35 2.65
C THR A 91 1.20 -12.93 1.43
N ASP A 92 1.88 -13.75 0.64
CA ASP A 92 1.26 -14.52 -0.43
C ASP A 92 1.79 -15.96 -0.34
N PRO A 93 0.96 -16.96 0.03
CA PRO A 93 -0.47 -16.86 0.35
C PRO A 93 -0.76 -16.32 1.77
N GLU A 94 -2.05 -16.13 2.10
CA GLU A 94 -2.54 -15.80 3.45
C GLU A 94 -3.55 -16.84 3.95
N PRO A 95 -3.36 -17.45 5.15
CA PRO A 95 -2.21 -17.30 6.04
C PRO A 95 -0.93 -17.89 5.43
N LEU A 96 0.24 -17.38 5.86
CA LEU A 96 1.53 -17.90 5.42
C LEU A 96 1.72 -19.34 5.94
N PRO A 97 2.10 -20.32 5.11
CA PRO A 97 2.31 -21.69 5.55
C PRO A 97 3.38 -21.77 6.65
N PRO A 98 3.21 -22.60 7.70
CA PRO A 98 4.17 -22.72 8.80
C PRO A 98 5.59 -23.10 8.36
N GLU A 99 5.72 -23.84 7.26
CA GLU A 99 6.97 -24.29 6.65
C GLU A 99 7.63 -23.25 5.72
N HIS A 100 7.04 -22.07 5.58
CA HIS A 100 7.54 -21.06 4.65
C HIS A 100 8.84 -20.41 5.15
N GLU A 101 9.84 -20.30 4.27
CA GLU A 101 11.19 -19.84 4.61
C GLU A 101 11.30 -18.42 5.21
N LEU A 102 10.27 -17.59 5.02
CA LEU A 102 10.19 -16.26 5.63
C LEU A 102 10.19 -16.33 7.17
N TRP A 103 9.68 -17.42 7.75
CA TRP A 103 9.71 -17.64 9.20
C TRP A 103 11.13 -17.83 9.75
N ASP A 104 12.05 -18.30 8.91
CA ASP A 104 13.44 -18.60 9.30
C ASP A 104 14.38 -17.40 9.11
N LEU A 105 13.91 -16.31 8.51
CA LEU A 105 14.72 -15.11 8.30
C LEU A 105 14.72 -14.23 9.56
N PRO A 106 15.84 -14.10 10.28
CA PRO A 106 15.89 -13.40 11.58
C PRO A 106 15.66 -11.88 11.48
N ASN A 107 15.76 -11.34 10.26
CA ASN A 107 15.57 -9.95 9.90
C ASN A 107 14.22 -9.69 9.20
N VAL A 108 13.27 -10.62 9.33
CA VAL A 108 11.91 -10.46 8.84
C VAL A 108 10.93 -10.42 10.02
N ILE A 109 10.07 -9.40 10.03
CA ILE A 109 8.96 -9.29 10.98
C ILE A 109 7.67 -9.55 10.20
N ILE A 110 6.82 -10.45 10.71
CA ILE A 110 5.52 -10.77 10.11
C ILE A 110 4.40 -10.45 11.10
N THR A 111 3.37 -9.73 10.65
CA THR A 111 2.12 -9.53 11.40
C THR A 111 0.93 -10.08 10.61
N PRO A 112 -0.15 -10.53 11.27
CA PRO A 112 -1.20 -11.33 10.62
C PRO A 112 -2.28 -10.48 9.92
N HIS A 113 -1.91 -9.60 8.99
CA HIS A 113 -2.82 -8.73 8.23
C HIS A 113 -3.73 -7.88 9.13
N VAL A 114 -3.10 -7.18 10.06
CA VAL A 114 -3.76 -6.36 11.09
C VAL A 114 -3.40 -4.88 11.03
N GLY A 115 -2.58 -4.44 10.09
CA GLY A 115 -2.16 -3.04 9.95
C GLY A 115 -3.31 -2.06 9.72
N GLY A 116 -4.42 -2.55 9.15
CA GLY A 116 -5.66 -1.77 9.02
C GLY A 116 -6.56 -1.77 10.25
N GLN A 117 -6.24 -2.50 11.32
CA GLN A 117 -7.08 -2.58 12.52
C GLN A 117 -6.84 -1.38 13.44
N SER A 118 -7.92 -0.84 14.01
CA SER A 118 -7.89 0.29 14.92
C SER A 118 -9.16 0.30 15.76
N ALA A 119 -9.09 0.81 16.99
CA ALA A 119 -10.26 1.01 17.84
C ALA A 119 -11.36 1.87 17.16
N LEU A 120 -10.97 2.76 16.25
CA LEU A 120 -11.88 3.65 15.51
C LEU A 120 -12.36 3.07 14.18
N ARG A 121 -11.85 1.90 13.76
CA ARG A 121 -12.09 1.36 12.41
C ARG A 121 -13.58 1.12 12.15
N ALA A 122 -14.25 0.41 13.04
CA ALA A 122 -15.66 0.04 12.88
C ALA A 122 -16.55 1.28 12.80
N ASP A 123 -16.31 2.25 13.69
CA ASP A 123 -17.04 3.51 13.72
C ASP A 123 -16.84 4.32 12.44
N ASN A 124 -15.59 4.49 11.98
CA ASN A 124 -15.29 5.24 10.78
C ASN A 124 -15.87 4.59 9.52
N MET A 125 -15.79 3.26 9.41
CA MET A 125 -16.42 2.52 8.31
C MET A 125 -17.95 2.69 8.33
N THR A 126 -18.56 2.60 9.51
CA THR A 126 -20.01 2.75 9.68
C THR A 126 -20.45 4.16 9.31
N ARG A 127 -19.74 5.19 9.79
CA ARG A 127 -20.01 6.60 9.42
C ARG A 127 -19.93 6.82 7.92
N MET A 128 -18.88 6.31 7.26
CA MET A 128 -18.72 6.42 5.81
C MET A 128 -19.83 5.70 5.05
N PHE A 129 -20.22 4.51 5.50
CA PHE A 129 -21.33 3.77 4.91
C PHE A 129 -22.65 4.55 5.04
N CYS A 130 -22.99 5.02 6.25
CA CYS A 130 -24.22 5.78 6.49
C CYS A 130 -24.25 7.09 5.69
N ALA A 131 -23.14 7.81 5.59
CA ALA A 131 -23.03 9.01 4.77
C ALA A 131 -23.32 8.69 3.29
N ASN A 132 -22.70 7.64 2.75
CA ASN A 132 -22.94 7.21 1.37
C ASN A 132 -24.37 6.69 1.14
N LEU A 133 -24.97 6.00 2.11
CA LEU A 133 -26.35 5.55 2.02
C LEU A 133 -27.33 6.73 1.91
N ARG A 134 -27.17 7.76 2.74
CA ARG A 134 -28.00 8.99 2.66
C ARG A 134 -27.81 9.70 1.32
N ARG A 135 -26.57 9.80 0.84
CA ARG A 135 -26.26 10.42 -0.46
C ARG A 135 -26.89 9.64 -1.60
N TRP A 136 -26.80 8.32 -1.58
CA TRP A 136 -27.42 7.43 -2.57
C TRP A 136 -28.95 7.62 -2.62
N LEU A 137 -29.63 7.59 -1.47
CA LEU A 137 -31.09 7.79 -1.39
C LEU A 137 -31.53 9.18 -1.87
N ALA A 138 -30.67 10.20 -1.73
CA ALA A 138 -30.92 11.56 -2.19
C ALA A 138 -30.43 11.83 -3.64
N GLY A 139 -29.94 10.83 -4.36
CA GLY A 139 -29.38 11.00 -5.71
C GLY A 139 -28.10 11.86 -5.77
N LYS A 140 -27.38 12.00 -4.65
CA LYS A 140 -26.12 12.77 -4.57
C LYS A 140 -24.91 11.88 -4.92
N PRO A 141 -23.81 12.46 -5.45
CA PRO A 141 -22.57 11.71 -5.72
C PRO A 141 -22.00 11.04 -4.47
N LEU A 142 -21.51 9.81 -4.58
CA LEU A 142 -20.92 9.06 -3.47
C LEU A 142 -19.50 9.53 -3.13
N ILE A 143 -19.15 9.44 -1.85
CA ILE A 143 -17.81 9.64 -1.31
C ILE A 143 -16.96 8.39 -1.61
N ASN A 144 -15.70 8.58 -2.01
CA ASN A 144 -14.76 7.51 -2.39
C ASN A 144 -15.32 6.59 -3.48
N LEU A 145 -16.04 7.11 -4.47
CA LEU A 145 -16.59 6.28 -5.54
C LEU A 145 -15.47 5.62 -6.36
N LEU A 146 -15.52 4.29 -6.49
CA LEU A 146 -14.67 3.54 -7.42
C LEU A 146 -15.35 3.51 -8.79
N GLU A 147 -15.03 4.48 -9.64
CA GLU A 147 -15.50 4.53 -11.02
C GLU A 147 -14.94 3.37 -11.85
N ASP A 148 -13.70 2.98 -11.59
CA ASP A 148 -13.08 1.77 -12.14
C ASP A 148 -12.64 0.83 -11.02
N LYS A 149 -13.37 -0.27 -10.86
CA LYS A 149 -13.06 -1.28 -9.84
C LYS A 149 -11.73 -2.00 -10.09
N ARG A 150 -11.20 -1.99 -11.33
CA ARG A 150 -9.92 -2.63 -11.67
C ARG A 150 -8.73 -1.91 -11.04
N LEU A 151 -8.85 -0.60 -10.79
CA LEU A 151 -7.80 0.16 -10.10
C LEU A 151 -7.70 -0.23 -8.62
N GLY A 152 -8.84 -0.47 -7.98
CA GLY A 152 -8.92 -0.80 -6.55
C GLY A 152 -8.90 0.42 -5.62
N PHE A 153 -8.99 1.64 -6.17
CA PHE A 153 -9.04 2.90 -5.45
C PHE A 153 -9.76 3.98 -6.28
N PRO A 154 -10.26 5.07 -5.67
CA PRO A 154 -10.92 6.16 -6.38
C PRO A 154 -9.96 6.93 -7.30
N ILE A 155 -10.44 7.34 -8.46
CA ILE A 155 -9.69 8.23 -9.37
C ILE A 155 -9.59 9.61 -8.72
N ARG A 156 -8.37 10.11 -8.55
CA ARG A 156 -8.09 11.43 -7.99
C ARG A 156 -8.16 12.49 -9.10
N ARG A 157 -8.93 13.55 -8.86
CA ARG A 157 -9.07 14.73 -9.72
C ARG A 157 -9.63 15.90 -8.90
N PRO A 158 -9.47 17.16 -9.34
CA PRO A 158 -10.11 18.30 -8.68
C PRO A 158 -11.62 18.08 -8.52
N GLY A 159 -12.13 18.27 -7.29
CA GLY A 159 -13.54 18.04 -6.95
C GLY A 159 -13.92 16.58 -6.66
N ALA A 160 -12.98 15.63 -6.70
CA ALA A 160 -13.24 14.26 -6.25
C ALA A 160 -13.66 14.25 -4.77
N LEU A 161 -14.80 13.64 -4.49
CA LEU A 161 -15.33 13.57 -3.13
C LEU A 161 -14.67 12.42 -2.37
N LEU A 162 -13.70 12.75 -1.53
CA LEU A 162 -12.98 11.78 -0.70
C LEU A 162 -13.36 11.92 0.77
N TRP A 163 -13.24 10.83 1.52
CA TRP A 163 -13.56 10.80 2.95
C TRP A 163 -12.74 11.80 3.77
N THR A 164 -11.55 12.17 3.31
CA THR A 164 -10.70 13.18 3.96
C THR A 164 -11.20 14.63 3.79
N GLY A 165 -12.17 14.87 2.90
CA GLY A 165 -12.74 16.19 2.61
C GLY A 165 -14.19 16.36 3.06
N VAL A 166 -14.72 15.42 3.84
CA VAL A 166 -16.08 15.48 4.37
C VAL A 166 -15.99 15.68 5.88
N GLU A 167 -16.27 16.91 6.32
CA GLU A 167 -16.60 17.19 7.72
C GLU A 167 -17.74 16.24 8.12
N PRO A 168 -17.66 15.55 9.26
CA PRO A 168 -18.78 14.74 9.72
C PRO A 168 -20.00 15.65 9.85
N GLU A 169 -21.05 15.37 9.07
CA GLU A 169 -22.35 16.00 9.27
C GLU A 169 -22.83 15.63 10.69
N GLU A 170 -23.06 16.65 11.54
CA GLU A 170 -23.57 16.52 12.92
C GLU A 170 -24.85 15.66 13.01
#